data_AF-A0A520N7M6-F1
#
_entry.id   AF-A0A520N7M6-F1
#
_cell.length_a   1.000
_cell.length_b   1.000
_cell.length_c   1.000
_cell.angle_alpha   90.00
_cell.angle_beta   90.00
_cell.angle_gamma   90.00
#
_symmetry.space_group_name_H-M   'P 1'
#
loop_
_entity.id
_entity.type
_entity.pdbx_description
1 polymer ?
#
loop_
_entity_poly.entity_id
_entity_poly.type
_entity_poly.pdbx_seq_one_letter_code
_entity_poly.pdbx_strand_id
1 'polypeptide(L)'
;MTEITPTDFEYAVETLAYAAAGGLIDETDRTLILAYLKHPEVSTQSVLRNSAYASHSPTSYIFSLRELATQHRDEHAKYYHECVTRD
;
A
#
# COMPACT_ATOMS: atom_id res chain seq x y z
N MET A 1 -2.29 -18.32 -15.73
CA MET A 1 -2.08 -16.90 -15.39
C MET A 1 -3.38 -16.41 -14.79
N THR A 2 -3.49 -16.35 -13.47
CA THR A 2 -4.67 -15.79 -12.80
C THR A 2 -4.71 -14.31 -13.14
N GLU A 3 -5.82 -13.80 -13.66
CA GLU A 3 -6.08 -12.37 -13.86
C GLU A 3 -6.34 -11.71 -12.49
N ILE A 4 -5.84 -10.49 -12.27
CA ILE A 4 -6.24 -9.65 -11.13
C ILE A 4 -7.43 -8.86 -11.65
N THR A 5 -8.59 -9.07 -11.03
CA THR A 5 -9.78 -8.25 -11.26
C THR A 5 -9.66 -6.93 -10.46
N PRO A 6 -10.42 -5.87 -10.81
CA PRO A 6 -10.52 -4.60 -10.05
C PRO A 6 -10.68 -4.76 -8.52
N THR A 7 -11.15 -5.94 -8.10
CA THR A 7 -11.32 -6.47 -6.76
C THR A 7 -10.07 -6.43 -5.88
N ASP A 8 -8.85 -6.55 -6.43
CA ASP A 8 -7.65 -6.69 -5.59
C ASP A 8 -7.21 -5.37 -4.94
N PHE A 9 -7.45 -4.24 -5.62
CA PHE A 9 -7.21 -2.93 -5.03
C PHE A 9 -8.28 -2.59 -3.98
N GLU A 10 -9.55 -2.87 -4.26
CA GLU A 10 -10.64 -2.71 -3.30
C GLU A 10 -10.41 -3.56 -2.05
N TYR A 11 -10.02 -4.83 -2.23
CA TYR A 11 -9.63 -5.72 -1.14
C TYR A 11 -8.46 -5.17 -0.31
N ALA A 12 -7.45 -4.59 -0.97
CA ALA A 12 -6.33 -3.95 -0.27
C ALA A 12 -6.79 -2.74 0.55
N VAL A 13 -7.66 -1.88 0.00
CA VAL A 13 -8.21 -0.72 0.71
C VAL A 13 -9.01 -1.15 1.93
N GLU A 14 -9.87 -2.17 1.79
CA GLU A 14 -10.65 -2.72 2.91
C GLU A 14 -9.75 -3.33 3.98
N THR A 15 -8.78 -4.16 3.58
CA THR A 15 -7.82 -4.80 4.49
C THR A 15 -7.05 -3.76 5.31
N LEU A 16 -6.60 -2.68 4.66
CA LEU A 16 -5.91 -1.58 5.33
C LEU A 16 -6.83 -0.78 6.26
N ALA A 17 -8.10 -0.60 5.90
CA ALA A 17 -9.09 0.05 6.76
C ALA A 17 -9.35 -0.77 8.04
N TYR A 18 -9.51 -2.09 7.91
CA TYR A 18 -9.63 -2.99 9.06
C TYR A 18 -8.38 -2.98 9.94
N ALA A 19 -7.19 -2.96 9.32
CA ALA A 19 -5.93 -2.91 10.03
C ALA A 19 -5.76 -1.62 10.86
N ALA A 20 -6.13 -0.48 10.29
CA ALA A 20 -6.12 0.80 10.98
C ALA A 20 -7.14 0.82 12.13
N ALA A 21 -8.36 0.36 11.89
CA ALA A 21 -9.40 0.28 12.92
C ALA A 21 -9.03 -0.67 14.08
N GLY A 22 -8.28 -1.73 13.78
CA GLY A 22 -7.76 -2.69 14.77
C GLY A 22 -6.48 -2.24 15.48
N GLY A 23 -5.91 -1.07 15.15
CA GLY A 23 -4.68 -0.55 15.74
C GLY A 23 -3.41 -1.30 15.29
N LEU A 24 -3.46 -2.07 14.21
CA LEU A 24 -2.31 -2.79 13.67
C LEU A 24 -1.34 -1.84 12.94
N ILE A 25 -1.89 -0.82 12.30
CA ILE A 25 -1.18 0.31 11.69
C ILE A 25 -1.90 1.60 12.08
N ASP A 26 -1.21 2.73 11.97
CA ASP A 26 -1.87 4.03 12.14
C ASP A 26 -2.45 4.56 10.80
N GLU A 27 -3.21 5.66 10.88
CA GLU A 27 -3.83 6.26 9.69
C GLU A 27 -2.79 6.87 8.73
N THR A 28 -1.60 7.22 9.24
CA THR A 28 -0.49 7.75 8.44
C THR A 28 0.11 6.63 7.58
N ASP A 29 0.33 5.46 8.16
CA ASP A 29 0.79 4.25 7.47
C ASP A 29 -0.23 3.84 6.40
N ARG A 30 -1.54 3.85 6.73
CA ARG A 30 -2.61 3.58 5.77
C ARG A 30 -2.56 4.55 4.59
N THR A 31 -2.46 5.84 4.88
CA THR A 31 -2.38 6.90 3.86
C THR A 31 -1.15 6.75 2.98
N LEU A 32 0.00 6.45 3.58
CA LEU A 32 1.27 6.23 2.89
C LEU A 32 1.18 5.04 1.93
N ILE A 33 0.65 3.91 2.38
CA ILE A 33 0.49 2.70 1.56
C ILE A 33 -0.45 2.99 0.38
N LEU A 34 -1.57 3.66 0.62
CA LEU A 34 -2.51 4.00 -0.45
C LEU A 34 -1.93 5.00 -1.46
N ALA A 35 -1.13 5.97 -1.00
CA ALA A 35 -0.42 6.90 -1.88
C ALA A 35 0.60 6.16 -2.75
N TYR A 36 1.38 5.26 -2.17
CA TYR A 36 2.31 4.39 -2.88
C TYR A 36 1.61 3.55 -3.95
N LEU A 37 0.51 2.87 -3.59
CA LEU A 37 -0.24 2.02 -4.52
C LEU A 37 -0.89 2.80 -5.67
N LYS A 38 -1.15 4.10 -5.49
CA LYS A 38 -1.72 4.99 -6.52
C LYS A 38 -0.65 5.74 -7.32
N HIS A 39 0.63 5.58 -6.98
CA HIS A 39 1.71 6.30 -7.65
C HIS A 39 1.81 5.87 -9.13
N PRO A 40 1.91 6.80 -10.10
CA PRO A 40 1.88 6.47 -11.53
C PRO A 40 2.97 5.50 -11.99
N GLU A 41 4.13 5.51 -11.33
CA GLU A 41 5.28 4.66 -11.65
C GLU A 41 5.21 3.29 -10.96
N VAL A 42 4.28 3.12 -10.02
CA VAL A 42 4.10 1.87 -9.27
C VAL A 42 3.07 1.00 -9.96
N SER A 43 3.46 -0.21 -10.33
CA SER A 43 2.50 -1.22 -10.79
C SER A 43 1.73 -1.79 -9.60
N THR A 44 0.60 -1.18 -9.26
CA THR A 44 -0.28 -1.60 -8.15
C THR A 44 -0.55 -3.10 -8.17
N GLN A 45 -0.91 -3.64 -9.34
CA GLN A 45 -1.20 -5.06 -9.52
C GLN A 45 -0.02 -5.96 -9.17
N SER A 46 1.18 -5.61 -9.64
CA SER A 46 2.40 -6.37 -9.37
C SER A 46 2.74 -6.35 -7.88
N VAL A 47 2.66 -5.17 -7.26
CA VAL A 47 2.90 -5.00 -5.82
C VAL A 47 1.95 -5.86 -5.00
N LEU A 48 0.63 -5.75 -5.24
CA LEU A 48 -0.36 -6.49 -4.46
C LEU A 48 -0.17 -8.01 -4.58
N ARG A 49 0.11 -8.52 -5.78
CA ARG A 49 0.39 -9.96 -5.99
C ARG A 49 1.66 -10.42 -5.30
N ASN A 50 2.76 -9.69 -5.47
CA ASN A 50 4.04 -10.08 -4.90
C ASN A 50 3.98 -10.03 -3.38
N SER A 51 3.37 -8.99 -2.81
CA SER A 51 3.15 -8.90 -1.37
C SER A 51 2.24 -10.02 -0.87
N ALA A 52 1.15 -10.36 -1.57
CA ALA A 52 0.28 -11.46 -1.17
C ALA A 52 0.98 -12.82 -1.23
N TYR A 53 1.78 -13.06 -2.28
CA TYR A 53 2.53 -14.31 -2.45
C TYR A 53 3.66 -14.47 -1.42
N ALA A 54 4.36 -13.39 -1.10
CA ALA A 54 5.44 -13.38 -0.12
C ALA A 54 4.94 -13.42 1.33
N SER A 55 3.65 -13.14 1.55
CA SER A 55 3.09 -13.01 2.90
C SER A 55 2.41 -14.28 3.36
N HIS A 56 2.80 -14.76 4.53
CA HIS A 56 2.20 -15.92 5.17
C HIS A 56 0.97 -15.59 6.04
N SER A 57 0.62 -14.30 6.16
CA SER A 57 -0.55 -13.83 6.92
C SER A 57 -1.01 -12.44 6.45
N PRO A 58 -2.26 -12.02 6.74
CA PRO A 58 -2.73 -10.65 6.49
C PRO A 58 -1.87 -9.58 7.16
N THR A 59 -1.38 -9.87 8.38
CA THR A 59 -0.47 -8.98 9.10
C THR A 59 0.86 -8.80 8.37
N SER A 60 1.48 -9.90 7.93
CA SER A 60 2.72 -9.85 7.14
C SER A 60 2.52 -9.07 5.83
N TYR A 61 1.37 -9.27 5.18
CA TYR A 61 0.99 -8.55 3.98
C TYR A 61 0.95 -7.04 4.17
N ILE A 62 0.31 -6.57 5.25
CA ILE A 62 0.23 -5.15 5.58
C ILE A 62 1.62 -4.57 5.87
N PHE A 63 2.46 -5.27 6.63
CA PHE A 63 3.81 -4.80 6.93
C PHE A 63 4.71 -4.76 5.69
N SER A 64 4.61 -5.73 4.77
CA SER A 64 5.34 -5.68 3.51
C SER A 64 4.92 -4.49 2.64
N LEU A 65 3.62 -4.19 2.57
CA LEU A 65 3.14 -3.00 1.85
C LEU A 65 3.66 -1.71 2.48
N ARG A 66 3.68 -1.64 3.81
CA ARG A 66 4.23 -0.49 4.56
C ARG A 66 5.71 -0.28 4.27
N GLU A 67 6.50 -1.36 4.29
CA GLU A 67 7.93 -1.31 4.02
C GLU A 67 8.21 -0.79 2.60
N LEU A 68 7.54 -1.36 1.59
CA LEU A 68 7.66 -0.90 0.21
C LEU A 68 7.25 0.56 0.03
N ALA A 69 6.16 0.98 0.67
CA ALA A 69 5.70 2.36 0.62
C ALA A 69 6.70 3.33 1.28
N THR A 70 7.35 2.89 2.36
CA THR A 70 8.39 3.69 3.05
C THR A 70 9.64 3.83 2.19
N GLN A 71 10.12 2.72 1.62
CA GLN A 71 11.28 2.73 0.71
C GLN A 71 11.02 3.64 -0.49
N HIS A 72 9.85 3.48 -1.13
CA HIS A 72 9.47 4.32 -2.26
C HIS A 72 9.33 5.80 -1.87
N ARG A 73 8.83 6.12 -0.67
CA ARG A 73 8.79 7.51 -0.20
C ARG A 73 10.19 8.09 -0.04
N ASP A 74 11.11 7.34 0.54
CA ASP A 74 12.46 7.81 0.78
C ASP A 74 13.22 8.02 -0.56
N GLU A 75 12.95 7.18 -1.56
CA GLU A 75 13.45 7.33 -2.94
C GLU A 75 12.79 8.48 -3.71
N HIS A 76 11.48 8.73 -3.48
CA HIS A 76 10.67 9.73 -4.18
C HIS A 76 10.21 10.88 -3.27
N ALA A 77 11.07 11.30 -2.32
CA ALA A 77 10.69 12.23 -1.26
C ALA A 77 10.07 13.55 -1.76
N LYS A 78 10.46 14.01 -2.95
CA LYS A 78 9.87 15.19 -3.61
C LYS A 78 8.38 15.02 -3.95
N TYR A 79 7.98 13.86 -4.47
CA TYR A 79 6.59 13.58 -4.85
C TYR A 79 5.65 13.62 -3.64
N TYR A 80 6.07 12.99 -2.54
CA TYR A 80 5.27 12.95 -1.31
C TYR A 80 5.18 14.31 -0.62
N HIS A 81 6.18 15.19 -0.76
CA HIS A 81 6.10 16.56 -0.29
C HIS A 81 5.06 17.38 -1.06
N GLU A 82 4.97 17.19 -2.38
CA GLU A 82 3.97 17.88 -3.24
C GLU A 82 2.54 17.36 -3.00
N CYS A 83 2.35 16.07 -2.71
CA CYS A 83 1.04 15.52 -2.37
C CYS A 83 0.50 16.03 -1.02
N VAL A 84 1.37 16.39 -0.07
CA VAL A 84 0.96 16.89 1.27
C VAL A 84 0.78 18.41 1.29
N THR A 85 1.31 19.14 0.30
CA THR A 85 1.25 20.62 0.24
C THR A 85 0.19 21.16 -0.72
N ARG A 86 -0.49 20.30 -1.48
CA ARG A 86 -1.63 20.67 -2.33
C ARG A 86 -2.95 20.36 -1.60
N ASP A 87 -3.23 21.16 -0.57
CA ASP A 87 -4.57 21.41 -0.04
C ASP A 87 -4.99 22.85 -0.43
#